data_AF-A0A2D8XF00-F1
#
_entry.id   AF-A0A2D8XF00-F1
#
_cell.length_a   1.000
_cell.length_b   1.000
_cell.length_c   1.000
_cell.angle_alpha   90.00
_cell.angle_beta   90.00
_cell.angle_gamma   90.00
#
_symmetry.space_group_name_H-M   'P 1'
#
loop_
_entity.id
_entity.type
_entity.pdbx_description
1 polymer ?
#
loop_
_entity_poly.entity_id
_entity_poly.type
_entity_poly.pdbx_seq_one_letter_code
_entity_poly.pdbx_strand_id
1 'polypeptide(L)'
;MTEKENQQQDLNFYSAPNAILSPNKMLVESATMIFIISFMMAMFVMLVWRGSELNSTQVLMGAFGLIFTFGIAIRQFASFR
;
A
#
# COMPACT_ATOMS: atom_id res chain seq x y z
N MET A 1 -37.62 -28.55 -6.79
CA MET A 1 -36.33 -27.84 -6.62
C MET A 1 -36.47 -27.03 -5.36
N THR A 2 -35.63 -27.32 -4.39
CA THR A 2 -36.06 -27.67 -3.02
C THR A 2 -35.56 -26.59 -2.07
N GLU A 3 -36.40 -26.14 -1.13
CA GLU A 3 -36.19 -25.15 -0.04
C GLU A 3 -34.82 -25.15 0.69
N LYS A 4 -34.00 -26.16 0.49
CA LYS A 4 -32.69 -26.34 1.12
C LYS A 4 -31.61 -25.38 0.61
N GLU A 5 -31.74 -24.84 -0.60
CA GLU A 5 -30.75 -23.87 -1.13
C GLU A 5 -30.87 -22.47 -0.50
N ASN A 6 -32.08 -22.06 -0.10
CA ASN A 6 -32.29 -20.74 0.52
C ASN A 6 -31.75 -20.68 1.97
N GLN A 7 -31.88 -21.76 2.75
CA GLN A 7 -31.42 -21.76 4.14
C GLN A 7 -29.88 -21.74 4.28
N GLN A 8 -29.13 -22.16 3.26
CA GLN A 8 -27.66 -22.11 3.27
C GLN A 8 -27.10 -20.71 2.97
N GLN A 9 -27.85 -19.86 2.28
CA GLN A 9 -27.41 -18.47 2.05
C GLN A 9 -27.56 -17.62 3.31
N ASP A 10 -28.62 -17.83 4.09
CA ASP A 10 -28.84 -17.11 5.35
C ASP A 10 -27.85 -17.50 6.45
N LEU A 11 -27.44 -18.78 6.52
CA LEU A 11 -26.44 -19.24 7.50
C LEU A 11 -25.01 -18.70 7.25
N ASN A 12 -24.69 -18.34 6.00
CA ASN A 12 -23.43 -17.67 5.67
C ASN A 12 -23.44 -16.18 6.02
N PHE A 13 -24.61 -15.57 6.22
CA PHE A 13 -24.72 -14.16 6.59
C PHE A 13 -24.50 -13.93 8.09
N TYR A 14 -24.93 -14.88 8.94
CA TYR A 14 -24.83 -14.79 10.39
C TYR A 14 -23.52 -15.34 10.99
N SER A 15 -22.68 -15.99 10.20
CA SER A 15 -21.38 -16.56 10.64
C SER A 15 -20.19 -15.64 10.38
N ALA A 16 -20.43 -14.36 10.07
CA ALA A 16 -19.40 -13.39 9.71
C ALA A 16 -19.04 -12.32 10.76
N PRO A 17 -19.02 -12.55 12.11
CA PRO A 17 -18.41 -11.57 13.00
C PRO A 17 -16.88 -11.45 12.78
N ASN A 18 -16.26 -12.42 12.10
CA ASN A 18 -14.82 -12.44 11.82
C ASN A 18 -14.42 -11.82 10.45
N ALA A 19 -15.37 -11.57 9.54
CA ALA A 19 -15.08 -10.99 8.22
C ALA A 19 -15.04 -9.45 8.23
N ILE A 20 -15.50 -8.84 9.32
CA ILE A 20 -15.45 -7.38 9.54
C ILE A 20 -14.14 -6.97 10.24
N LEU A 21 -13.49 -7.91 10.94
CA LEU A 21 -12.25 -7.70 11.69
C LEU A 21 -10.99 -8.23 10.99
N SER A 22 -11.12 -8.95 9.87
CA SER A 22 -9.96 -9.23 9.02
C SER A 22 -9.66 -7.96 8.21
N PRO A 23 -8.42 -7.43 8.27
CA PRO A 23 -8.06 -6.29 7.44
C PRO A 23 -8.36 -6.65 6.00
N ASN A 24 -9.28 -5.91 5.36
CA ASN A 24 -9.57 -6.13 3.96
C ASN A 24 -8.25 -5.91 3.21
N LYS A 25 -7.71 -7.00 2.65
CA LYS A 25 -6.38 -7.03 2.04
C LYS A 25 -6.19 -5.90 1.02
N MET A 26 -7.24 -5.58 0.26
CA MET A 26 -7.23 -4.47 -0.70
C MET A 26 -7.11 -3.08 -0.03
N LEU A 27 -7.74 -2.88 1.13
CA LEU A 27 -7.62 -1.63 1.91
C LEU A 27 -6.21 -1.47 2.47
N VAL A 28 -5.59 -2.54 2.98
CA VAL A 28 -4.21 -2.50 3.50
C VAL A 28 -3.21 -2.26 2.38
N GLU A 29 -3.36 -2.95 1.26
CA GLU A 29 -2.48 -2.77 0.11
C GLU A 29 -2.60 -1.34 -0.44
N SER A 30 -3.80 -0.80 -0.62
CA SER A 30 -4.01 0.58 -1.12
C SER A 30 -3.45 1.65 -0.18
N ALA A 31 -3.66 1.49 1.14
CA ALA A 31 -3.03 2.36 2.14
C ALA A 31 -1.49 2.30 2.06
N THR A 32 -0.93 1.11 1.82
CA THR A 32 0.52 0.93 1.66
C THR A 32 1.04 1.64 0.41
N MET A 33 0.31 1.57 -0.71
CA MET A 33 0.68 2.26 -1.95
C MET A 33 0.66 3.79 -1.80
N ILE A 34 -0.37 4.33 -1.16
CA ILE A 34 -0.48 5.77 -0.86
C ILE A 34 0.66 6.22 0.05
N PHE A 35 1.00 5.43 1.06
CA PHE A 35 2.12 5.72 1.96
C PHE A 35 3.45 5.78 1.19
N ILE A 36 3.72 4.80 0.32
CA ILE A 36 4.94 4.75 -0.49
C ILE A 36 5.06 5.99 -1.38
N ILE A 37 3.99 6.37 -2.08
CA ILE A 37 3.99 7.56 -2.96
C ILE A 37 4.20 8.85 -2.14
N SER A 38 3.55 8.97 -0.99
CA SER A 38 3.68 10.13 -0.12
C SER A 38 5.11 10.29 0.41
N PHE A 39 5.74 9.17 0.79
CA PHE A 39 7.14 9.15 1.22
C PHE A 39 8.10 9.54 0.09
N MET A 40 7.87 9.04 -1.13
CA MET A 40 8.66 9.43 -2.30
C MET A 40 8.57 10.92 -2.59
N MET A 41 7.36 11.50 -2.52
CA MET A 41 7.17 12.95 -2.68
C MET A 41 7.90 13.73 -1.59
N ALA A 42 7.80 13.31 -0.33
CA ALA A 42 8.47 13.99 0.77
C ALA A 42 10.00 14.00 0.59
N MET A 43 10.61 12.86 0.23
CA MET A 43 12.04 12.80 -0.06
C MET A 43 12.43 13.66 -1.27
N PHE A 44 11.62 13.64 -2.34
CA PHE A 44 11.87 14.46 -3.50
C PHE A 44 11.85 15.96 -3.16
N VAL A 45 10.82 16.42 -2.43
CA VAL A 45 10.71 17.82 -1.98
C VAL A 45 11.88 18.19 -1.08
N MET A 46 12.30 17.31 -0.16
CA MET A 46 13.46 17.56 0.69
C MET A 46 14.74 17.72 -0.14
N LEU A 47 14.97 16.85 -1.12
CA LEU A 47 16.15 16.92 -1.99
C LEU A 47 16.15 18.16 -2.89
N VAL A 48 14.99 18.59 -3.39
CA VAL A 48 14.88 19.81 -4.21
C VAL A 48 15.05 21.06 -3.36
N TRP A 49 14.40 21.12 -2.19
CA TRP A 49 14.39 22.32 -1.36
C TRP A 49 15.71 22.52 -0.61
N ARG A 50 16.25 21.45 -0.01
CA ARG A 50 17.49 21.53 0.78
C ARG A 50 18.72 21.00 0.05
N GLY A 51 18.59 20.61 -1.22
CA GLY A 51 19.68 20.00 -1.99
C GLY A 51 20.97 20.82 -2.04
N SER A 52 20.87 22.15 -2.02
CA SER A 52 22.03 23.05 -1.99
C SER A 52 22.78 23.08 -0.66
N GLU A 53 22.12 22.69 0.44
CA GLU A 53 22.71 22.60 1.78
C GLU A 53 23.27 21.21 2.09
N LEU A 54 22.87 20.20 1.30
CA LEU A 54 23.25 18.81 1.50
C LEU A 54 24.60 18.50 0.84
N ASN A 55 25.41 17.67 1.49
CA ASN A 55 26.65 17.19 0.91
C ASN A 55 26.34 16.22 -0.25
N SER A 56 27.23 16.13 -1.25
CA SER A 56 27.06 15.27 -2.43
C SER A 56 26.74 13.81 -2.07
N THR A 57 27.33 13.28 -0.99
CA THR A 57 27.03 11.94 -0.48
C THR A 57 25.58 11.81 0.02
N GLN A 58 25.04 12.84 0.68
CA GLN A 58 23.65 12.83 1.17
C GLN A 58 22.66 12.93 0.01
N VAL A 59 22.95 13.75 -1.00
CA VAL A 59 22.13 13.84 -2.23
C VAL A 59 22.13 12.50 -2.97
N LEU A 60 23.31 11.87 -3.12
CA LEU A 60 23.44 10.56 -3.75
C LEU A 60 22.68 9.47 -2.98
N MET A 61 22.80 9.46 -1.64
CA MET A 61 22.07 8.52 -0.78
C MET A 61 20.55 8.72 -0.92
N GLY A 62 20.08 9.97 -0.97
CA GLY A 62 18.67 10.29 -1.21
C GLY A 62 18.18 9.83 -2.58
N ALA A 63 18.98 10.03 -3.63
CA ALA A 63 18.66 9.54 -4.97
C ALA A 63 18.57 8.00 -5.02
N PHE A 64 19.52 7.28 -4.39
CA PHE A 64 19.43 5.83 -4.25
C PHE A 64 18.22 5.38 -3.43
N GLY A 65 17.88 6.12 -2.36
CA GLY A 65 16.66 5.90 -1.59
C GLY A 65 15.41 5.99 -2.46
N LEU A 66 15.30 7.03 -3.30
CA LEU A 66 14.17 7.18 -4.23
C LEU A 66 14.08 6.03 -5.25
N ILE A 67 15.21 5.61 -5.84
CA ILE A 67 15.25 4.47 -6.78
C ILE A 67 14.80 3.19 -6.09
N PHE A 68 15.28 2.94 -4.88
CA PHE A 68 14.90 1.77 -4.08
C PHE A 68 13.40 1.78 -3.75
N THR A 69 12.88 2.90 -3.26
CA THR A 69 11.45 3.05 -2.96
C THR A 69 10.59 2.90 -4.22
N PHE A 70 11.05 3.38 -5.37
CA PHE A 70 10.37 3.17 -6.65
C PHE A 70 10.28 1.67 -7.02
N GLY A 71 11.35 0.90 -6.77
CA GLY A 71 11.32 -0.56 -6.92
C GLY A 71 10.28 -1.23 -6.01
N ILE A 72 10.16 -0.78 -4.77
CA ILE A 72 9.11 -1.25 -3.85
C ILE A 72 7.72 -0.87 -4.37
N ALA A 73 7.55 0.35 -4.90
CA ALA A 73 6.29 0.82 -5.45
C ALA A 73 5.83 -0.05 -6.64
N ILE A 74 6.74 -0.43 -7.54
CA ILE A 74 6.45 -1.34 -8.66
C ILE A 74 6.00 -2.71 -8.12
N ARG A 75 6.71 -3.25 -7.12
CA ARG A 75 6.34 -4.53 -6.50
C ARG A 75 4.96 -4.47 -5.85
N GLN A 76 4.63 -3.38 -5.17
CA GLN A 76 3.30 -3.21 -4.59
C GLN A 76 2.23 -3.05 -5.66
N PHE A 77 2.50 -2.29 -6.73
CA PHE A 77 1.60 -2.17 -7.86
C PHE A 77 1.30 -3.54 -8.50
N ALA A 78 2.30 -4.40 -8.65
CA ALA A 78 2.14 -5.75 -9.14
C ALA A 78 1.32 -6.66 -8.19
N SER A 79 1.25 -6.36 -6.89
CA SER A 79 0.44 -7.11 -5.92
C SER A 79 -1.07 -6.88 -6.09
N PHE A 80 -1.47 -5.76 -6.69
CA PHE A 80 -2.88 -5.44 -6.96
C PHE A 80 -3.41 -6.04 -8.26
N ARG A 81 -2.53 -6.54 -9.13
CA ARG A 81 -2.86 -7.03 -10.46
C ARG A 81 -2.93 -8.55 -10.48
#